data_AF-A0A6A4G1R0-F1
#
_entry.id   AF-A0A6A4G1R0-F1
#
_cell.length_a   1.000
_cell.length_b   1.000
_cell.length_c   1.000
_cell.angle_alpha   90.00
_cell.angle_beta   90.00
_cell.angle_gamma   90.00
#
_symmetry.space_group_name_H-M   'P 1'
#
loop_
_entity.id
_entity.type
_entity.pdbx_description
1 polymer ?
#
loop_
_entity_poly.entity_id
_entity_poly.type
_entity_poly.pdbx_seq_one_letter_code
_entity_poly.pdbx_strand_id
1 'polypeptide(L)'
;MDFLLSTGRVSSGAFNRAFKSSVTSNSPEVMPFLCSQKRASARAINGAFRASYKREIIKYLYENEDISSAAVIAALKKAAKCGQRHRAPYDENGIAIIKLLHKADRIPVKVMRQVLMSAASLKESEVVEILCGDNRISARAALAVEKNALVVWRGRRL
;
A
#
# COMPACT_ATOMS: atom_id res chain seq x y z
N MET A 1 -4.51 -16.27 -22.51
CA MET A 1 -3.77 -16.98 -21.44
C MET A 1 -4.40 -18.33 -21.12
N ASP A 2 -5.73 -18.46 -21.17
CA ASP A 2 -6.46 -19.71 -20.91
C ASP A 2 -5.91 -20.94 -21.63
N PHE A 3 -5.71 -20.84 -22.95
CA PHE A 3 -5.19 -21.96 -23.74
C PHE A 3 -3.84 -22.49 -23.22
N LEU A 4 -2.92 -21.61 -22.84
CA LEU A 4 -1.61 -22.04 -22.32
C LEU A 4 -1.76 -22.73 -20.96
N LEU A 5 -2.63 -22.21 -20.10
CA LEU A 5 -2.89 -22.79 -18.79
C LEU A 5 -3.58 -24.14 -18.87
N SER A 6 -4.52 -24.31 -19.82
CA SER A 6 -5.26 -25.57 -20.01
C SER A 6 -4.38 -26.72 -20.50
N THR A 7 -3.24 -26.44 -21.14
CA THR A 7 -2.28 -27.48 -21.54
C THR A 7 -1.59 -28.18 -20.35
N GLY A 8 -1.67 -27.62 -19.14
CA GLY A 8 -0.91 -28.11 -17.97
C GLY A 8 0.61 -27.89 -18.07
N ARG A 9 1.13 -27.36 -19.19
CA ARG A 9 2.57 -27.20 -19.44
C ARG A 9 3.18 -25.98 -18.76
N VAL A 10 2.35 -25.07 -18.25
CA VAL A 10 2.82 -23.91 -17.49
C VAL A 10 3.26 -24.37 -16.10
N SER A 11 4.56 -24.33 -15.83
CA SER A 11 5.08 -24.66 -14.49
C SER A 11 4.63 -23.64 -13.44
N SER A 12 4.57 -24.07 -12.18
CA SER A 12 4.27 -23.18 -11.04
C SER A 12 5.25 -21.99 -10.96
N GLY A 13 6.52 -22.22 -11.28
CA GLY A 13 7.54 -21.17 -11.35
C GLY A 13 7.26 -20.14 -12.45
N ALA A 14 6.87 -20.59 -13.65
CA ALA A 14 6.50 -19.69 -14.74
C ALA A 14 5.23 -18.89 -14.39
N PHE A 15 4.22 -19.55 -13.82
CA PHE A 15 2.98 -18.90 -13.37
C PHE A 15 3.27 -17.81 -12.32
N ASN A 16 4.05 -18.14 -11.29
CA ASN A 16 4.41 -17.19 -10.23
C ASN A 16 5.19 -15.96 -10.76
N ARG A 17 6.00 -16.13 -11.82
CA ARG A 17 6.68 -15.00 -12.47
C ARG A 17 5.69 -14.14 -13.25
N ALA A 18 4.84 -14.75 -14.07
CA ALA A 18 3.79 -14.03 -14.80
C ALA A 18 2.86 -13.24 -13.85
N PHE A 19 2.48 -13.85 -12.72
CA PHE A 19 1.69 -13.21 -11.67
C PHE A 19 2.36 -11.99 -11.06
N LYS A 20 3.67 -12.03 -10.82
CA LYS A 20 4.39 -10.86 -10.31
C LYS A 20 4.53 -9.76 -11.35
N SER A 21 4.77 -10.15 -12.61
CA SER A 21 4.94 -9.21 -13.73
C SER A 21 3.65 -8.49 -14.11
N SER A 22 2.47 -9.10 -13.89
CA SER A 22 1.19 -8.45 -14.18
C SER A 22 0.91 -7.23 -13.31
N VAL A 23 1.53 -7.13 -12.13
CA VAL A 23 1.41 -5.97 -11.24
C VAL A 23 1.95 -4.70 -11.88
N THR A 24 3.02 -4.84 -12.68
CA THR A 24 3.72 -3.73 -13.34
C THR A 24 3.28 -3.53 -14.78
N SER A 25 2.41 -4.40 -15.32
CA SER A 25 1.89 -4.24 -16.68
C SER A 25 0.82 -3.15 -16.72
N ASN A 26 0.56 -2.58 -17.90
CA ASN A 26 -0.54 -1.64 -18.13
C ASN A 26 -1.90 -2.34 -18.35
N SER A 27 -1.98 -3.63 -18.02
CA SER A 27 -3.15 -4.48 -18.23
C SER A 27 -3.68 -4.99 -16.89
N PRO A 28 -4.37 -4.15 -16.09
CA PRO A 28 -4.88 -4.52 -14.78
C PRO A 28 -5.84 -5.73 -14.82
N GLU A 29 -6.53 -5.96 -15.93
CA GLU A 29 -7.43 -7.10 -16.18
C GLU A 29 -6.73 -8.47 -16.14
N VAL A 30 -5.41 -8.51 -16.38
CA VAL A 30 -4.63 -9.74 -16.31
C VAL A 30 -4.52 -10.23 -14.86
N MET A 31 -4.59 -9.33 -13.87
CA MET A 31 -4.45 -9.70 -12.47
C MET A 31 -5.65 -10.51 -11.94
N PRO A 32 -6.92 -10.06 -12.08
CA PRO A 32 -8.07 -10.87 -11.71
C PRO A 32 -8.08 -12.23 -12.40
N PHE A 33 -7.73 -12.27 -13.68
CA PHE A 33 -7.62 -13.51 -14.44
C PHE A 33 -6.62 -14.49 -13.81
N LEU A 34 -5.40 -14.04 -13.47
CA LEU A 34 -4.39 -14.90 -12.87
C LEU A 34 -4.75 -15.31 -11.43
N CYS A 35 -5.44 -14.46 -10.68
CA CYS A 35 -5.92 -14.81 -9.34
C CYS A 35 -7.02 -15.87 -9.37
N SER A 36 -7.96 -15.80 -10.33
CA SER A 36 -9.05 -16.77 -10.45
C SER A 36 -8.58 -18.20 -10.69
N GLN A 37 -7.38 -18.36 -11.25
CA GLN A 37 -6.77 -19.68 -11.44
C GLN A 37 -6.36 -20.35 -10.12
N LYS A 38 -6.19 -19.59 -9.02
CA LYS A 38 -5.74 -20.10 -7.71
C LYS A 38 -4.44 -20.93 -7.76
N ARG A 39 -3.56 -20.62 -8.71
CA ARG A 39 -2.26 -21.29 -8.92
C ARG A 39 -1.06 -20.52 -8.35
N ALA A 40 -1.24 -19.25 -7.99
CA ALA A 40 -0.18 -18.44 -7.44
C ALA A 40 0.17 -18.91 -6.02
N SER A 41 1.46 -19.05 -5.74
CA SER A 41 1.92 -19.31 -4.37
C SER A 41 1.67 -18.10 -3.48
N ALA A 42 1.47 -18.32 -2.17
CA ALA A 42 1.37 -17.24 -1.19
C ALA A 42 2.56 -16.26 -1.26
N ARG A 43 3.78 -16.76 -1.53
CA ARG A 43 4.97 -15.93 -1.76
C ARG A 43 4.83 -15.02 -2.99
N ALA A 44 4.22 -15.51 -4.07
CA ALA A 44 3.98 -14.71 -5.27
C ALA A 44 2.91 -13.65 -5.03
N ILE A 45 1.79 -14.01 -4.40
CA ILE A 45 0.71 -13.11 -4.03
C ILE A 45 1.22 -11.98 -3.13
N ASN A 46 1.89 -12.31 -2.02
CA ASN A 46 2.47 -11.33 -1.11
C ASN A 46 3.54 -10.45 -1.78
N GLY A 47 4.34 -11.04 -2.65
CA GLY A 47 5.34 -10.31 -3.44
C GLY A 47 4.69 -9.30 -4.39
N ALA A 48 3.63 -9.71 -5.08
CA ALA A 48 2.85 -8.87 -5.99
C ALA A 48 2.15 -7.73 -5.24
N PHE A 49 1.50 -8.04 -4.11
CA PHE A 49 0.86 -7.06 -3.24
C PHE A 49 1.84 -5.95 -2.81
N ARG A 50 3.02 -6.34 -2.31
CA ARG A 50 4.08 -5.40 -1.92
C ARG A 50 4.63 -4.59 -3.10
N ALA A 51 4.74 -5.22 -4.27
CA ALA A 51 5.29 -4.57 -5.47
C ALA A 51 4.30 -3.60 -6.11
N SER A 52 3.00 -3.79 -5.91
CA SER A 52 1.97 -2.95 -6.52
C SER A 52 1.97 -1.52 -5.98
N TYR A 53 1.42 -0.63 -6.79
CA TYR A 53 1.04 0.72 -6.41
C TYR A 53 -0.29 1.12 -7.10
N LYS A 54 -0.96 0.19 -7.77
CA LYS A 54 -2.26 0.42 -8.41
C LYS A 54 -3.35 0.09 -7.41
N ARG A 55 -4.22 1.06 -7.07
CA ARG A 55 -5.23 0.88 -6.03
C ARG A 55 -6.17 -0.29 -6.34
N GLU A 56 -6.50 -0.52 -7.61
CA GLU A 56 -7.39 -1.58 -8.07
C GLU A 56 -6.78 -2.96 -7.79
N ILE A 57 -5.49 -3.13 -8.09
CA ILE A 57 -4.76 -4.38 -7.83
C ILE A 57 -4.61 -4.63 -6.33
N ILE A 58 -4.22 -3.59 -5.57
CA ILE A 58 -4.08 -3.71 -4.10
C ILE A 58 -5.43 -4.09 -3.48
N LYS A 59 -6.51 -3.40 -3.85
CA LYS A 59 -7.86 -3.67 -3.36
C LYS A 59 -8.29 -5.10 -3.68
N TYR A 60 -8.18 -5.51 -4.93
CA TYR A 60 -8.55 -6.85 -5.37
C TYR A 60 -7.82 -7.94 -4.57
N LEU A 61 -6.49 -7.84 -4.48
CA LEU A 61 -5.68 -8.81 -3.73
C LEU A 61 -5.99 -8.79 -2.23
N TYR A 62 -6.27 -7.62 -1.65
CA TYR A 62 -6.61 -7.49 -0.23
C TYR A 62 -7.94 -8.16 0.12
N GLU A 63 -8.92 -8.10 -0.79
CA GLU A 63 -10.26 -8.65 -0.59
C GLU A 63 -10.36 -10.14 -0.93
N ASN A 64 -9.51 -10.66 -1.82
CA ASN A 64 -9.67 -12.00 -2.40
C ASN A 64 -8.57 -13.00 -2.02
N GLU A 65 -7.48 -12.54 -1.38
CA GLU A 65 -6.33 -13.38 -1.06
C GLU A 65 -5.87 -13.20 0.38
N ASP A 66 -5.23 -14.24 0.94
CA ASP A 66 -4.59 -14.16 2.26
C ASP A 66 -3.25 -13.41 2.17
N ILE A 67 -3.32 -12.11 2.41
CA ILE A 67 -2.15 -11.23 2.43
C ILE A 67 -1.52 -11.24 3.81
N SER A 68 -0.21 -11.45 3.92
CA SER A 68 0.52 -11.38 5.18
C SER A 68 0.59 -9.96 5.74
N SER A 69 0.68 -9.83 7.07
CA SER A 69 0.89 -8.55 7.76
C SER A 69 2.12 -7.81 7.25
N ALA A 70 3.21 -8.55 6.94
CA ALA A 70 4.43 -7.97 6.40
C ALA A 70 4.21 -7.31 5.02
N ALA A 71 3.41 -7.94 4.14
CA ALA A 71 3.08 -7.38 2.84
C ALA A 71 2.17 -6.14 2.97
N VAL A 72 1.18 -6.16 3.88
CA VAL A 72 0.33 -4.99 4.18
C VAL A 72 1.14 -3.81 4.68
N ILE A 73 2.00 -4.03 5.68
CA ILE A 73 2.86 -2.99 6.25
C ILE A 73 3.77 -2.40 5.17
N ALA A 74 4.34 -3.24 4.30
CA ALA A 74 5.23 -2.78 3.24
C ALA A 74 4.49 -1.95 2.19
N ALA A 75 3.30 -2.37 1.75
CA ALA A 75 2.47 -1.61 0.82
C ALA A 75 2.00 -0.28 1.41
N LEU A 76 1.56 -0.28 2.67
CA LEU A 76 1.17 0.95 3.37
C LEU A 76 2.35 1.94 3.48
N LYS A 77 3.53 1.47 3.89
CA LYS A 77 4.73 2.32 3.96
C LYS A 77 5.13 2.88 2.60
N LYS A 78 4.98 2.09 1.54
CA LYS A 78 5.25 2.52 0.16
C LYS A 78 4.27 3.60 -0.27
N ALA A 79 2.97 3.40 -0.06
CA ALA A 79 1.93 4.39 -0.31
C ALA A 79 2.15 5.69 0.47
N ALA A 80 2.59 5.56 1.72
CA ALA A 80 2.93 6.67 2.60
C ALA A 80 4.31 7.29 2.38
N LYS A 81 5.07 6.80 1.39
CA LYS A 81 6.42 7.28 1.06
C LYS A 81 7.38 7.30 2.26
N CYS A 82 7.15 6.40 3.22
CA CYS A 82 7.93 6.30 4.45
C CYS A 82 9.40 6.01 4.13
N GLY A 83 10.32 6.87 4.60
CA GLY A 83 11.77 6.67 4.44
C GLY A 83 12.33 7.00 3.06
N GLN A 84 11.51 7.52 2.14
CA GLN A 84 12.01 8.01 0.84
C GLN A 84 12.70 9.37 1.00
N ARG A 85 13.87 9.55 0.36
CA ARG A 85 14.67 10.80 0.39
C ARG A 85 14.05 11.91 -0.47
N HIS A 86 13.59 11.55 -1.67
CA HIS A 86 12.88 12.46 -2.57
C HIS A 86 11.44 11.96 -2.70
N ARG A 87 10.50 12.78 -2.23
CA ARG A 87 9.09 12.43 -2.19
C ARG A 87 8.32 13.37 -3.10
N ALA A 88 7.75 12.83 -4.16
CA ALA A 88 6.71 13.53 -4.90
C ALA A 88 5.48 13.75 -4.00
N PRO A 89 4.60 14.72 -4.29
CA PRO A 89 3.28 14.84 -3.68
C PRO A 89 2.47 13.56 -3.81
N TYR A 90 1.56 13.29 -2.88
CA TYR A 90 0.73 12.08 -2.97
C TYR A 90 -0.16 12.14 -4.20
N ASP A 91 -0.31 10.99 -4.85
CA ASP A 91 -1.28 10.80 -5.91
C ASP A 91 -2.49 10.04 -5.38
N GLU A 92 -3.54 9.98 -6.19
CA GLU A 92 -4.80 9.33 -5.84
C GLU A 92 -4.62 7.86 -5.43
N ASN A 93 -3.67 7.17 -6.07
CA ASN A 93 -3.33 5.79 -5.73
C ASN A 93 -2.76 5.67 -4.32
N GLY A 94 -1.79 6.51 -3.96
CA GLY A 94 -1.19 6.52 -2.63
C GLY A 94 -2.24 6.79 -1.53
N ILE A 95 -3.08 7.81 -1.74
CA ILE A 95 -4.15 8.16 -0.79
C ILE A 95 -5.16 7.02 -0.66
N ALA A 96 -5.62 6.45 -1.77
CA ALA A 96 -6.58 5.34 -1.76
C ALA A 96 -6.02 4.09 -1.06
N ILE A 97 -4.75 3.75 -1.31
CA ILE A 97 -4.09 2.61 -0.65
C ILE A 97 -3.98 2.85 0.86
N ILE A 98 -3.66 4.07 1.30
CA ILE A 98 -3.61 4.39 2.74
C ILE A 98 -5.00 4.28 3.37
N LYS A 99 -6.03 4.86 2.73
CA LYS A 99 -7.43 4.74 3.17
C LYS A 99 -7.86 3.29 3.35
N LEU A 100 -7.50 2.43 2.39
CA LEU A 100 -7.83 1.01 2.45
C LEU A 100 -7.08 0.29 3.57
N LEU A 101 -5.77 0.48 3.67
CA LEU A 101 -4.92 -0.38 4.51
C LEU A 101 -4.79 0.12 5.94
N HIS A 102 -4.95 1.42 6.22
CA HIS A 102 -4.62 1.97 7.54
C HIS A 102 -5.40 1.27 8.66
N LYS A 103 -6.67 0.90 8.44
CA LYS A 103 -7.54 0.25 9.43
C LYS A 103 -7.19 -1.20 9.76
N ALA A 104 -6.21 -1.82 9.09
CA ALA A 104 -5.90 -3.21 9.35
C ALA A 104 -5.31 -3.39 10.76
N ASP A 105 -5.93 -4.24 11.58
CA ASP A 105 -5.54 -4.49 12.98
C ASP A 105 -4.11 -5.01 13.12
N ARG A 106 -3.64 -5.71 12.10
CA ARG A 106 -2.28 -6.24 11.97
C ARG A 106 -1.18 -5.19 11.77
N ILE A 107 -1.52 -3.89 11.80
CA ILE A 107 -0.57 -2.79 11.63
C ILE A 107 -0.19 -2.24 13.01
N PRO A 108 1.09 -2.34 13.40
CA PRO A 108 1.55 -1.79 14.67
C PRO A 108 1.44 -0.27 14.74
N VAL A 109 1.11 0.27 15.91
CA VAL A 109 1.03 1.73 16.18
C VAL A 109 2.28 2.48 15.74
N LYS A 110 3.47 1.88 15.92
CA LYS A 110 4.75 2.46 15.47
C LYS A 110 4.78 2.70 13.95
N VAL A 111 4.18 1.80 13.16
CA VAL A 111 4.07 1.97 11.70
C VAL A 111 3.09 3.09 11.38
N MET A 112 1.93 3.13 12.04
CA MET A 112 0.95 4.20 11.86
C MET A 112 1.54 5.59 12.15
N ARG A 113 2.34 5.72 13.21
CA ARG A 113 3.08 6.95 13.51
C ARG A 113 4.07 7.34 12.40
N GLN A 114 4.75 6.38 11.78
CA GLN A 114 5.66 6.67 10.65
C GLN A 114 4.91 7.17 9.41
N VAL A 115 3.74 6.59 9.13
CA VAL A 115 2.85 7.01 8.04
C VAL A 115 2.36 8.44 8.31
N LEU A 116 1.90 8.73 9.52
CA LEU A 116 1.43 10.06 9.92
C LEU A 116 2.53 11.13 9.81
N MET A 117 3.73 10.84 10.33
CA MET A 117 4.87 11.76 10.20
C MET A 117 5.23 12.02 8.73
N SER A 118 5.11 11.01 7.87
CA SER A 118 5.39 11.15 6.44
C SER A 118 4.36 12.04 5.75
N ALA A 119 3.07 11.84 6.03
CA ALA A 119 1.99 12.68 5.51
C ALA A 119 2.12 14.14 5.96
N ALA A 120 2.38 14.37 7.26
CA ALA A 120 2.57 15.71 7.80
C ALA A 120 3.78 16.43 7.21
N SER A 121 4.89 15.72 6.99
CA SER A 121 6.08 16.29 6.35
C SER A 121 5.82 16.74 4.90
N LEU A 122 4.85 16.11 4.23
CA LEU A 122 4.44 16.42 2.87
C LEU A 122 3.22 17.34 2.81
N LYS A 123 2.70 17.78 3.96
CA LYS A 123 1.52 18.65 4.09
C LYS A 123 0.26 18.07 3.44
N GLU A 124 0.13 16.74 3.41
CA GLU A 124 -1.10 16.09 2.94
C GLU A 124 -2.16 16.10 4.03
N SER A 125 -2.98 17.15 4.07
CA SER A 125 -4.02 17.33 5.09
C SER A 125 -4.99 16.16 5.15
N GLU A 126 -5.45 15.68 4.00
CA GLU A 126 -6.40 14.56 3.92
C GLU A 126 -5.85 13.30 4.60
N VAL A 127 -4.61 12.92 4.30
CA VAL A 127 -3.98 11.74 4.89
C VAL A 127 -3.73 11.95 6.38
N VAL A 128 -3.36 13.16 6.81
CA VAL A 128 -3.19 13.50 8.23
C VAL A 128 -4.52 13.37 8.98
N GLU A 129 -5.60 13.94 8.47
CA GLU A 129 -6.93 13.88 9.08
C GLU A 129 -7.41 12.44 9.25
N ILE A 130 -7.28 11.62 8.20
CA ILE A 130 -7.64 10.19 8.24
C ILE A 130 -6.89 9.47 9.35
N LEU A 131 -5.57 9.70 9.45
CA LEU A 131 -4.73 9.01 10.44
C LEU A 131 -4.92 9.52 11.85
N CYS A 132 -5.23 10.80 12.04
CA CYS A 132 -5.55 11.38 13.35
C CYS A 132 -6.91 10.92 13.88
N GLY A 133 -7.84 10.54 13.00
CA GLY A 133 -9.11 9.91 13.37
C GLY A 133 -8.99 8.43 13.80
N ASP A 134 -7.83 7.81 13.61
CA ASP A 134 -7.59 6.42 14.02
C ASP A 134 -7.38 6.32 15.54
N ASN A 135 -8.22 5.54 16.22
CA ASN A 135 -8.20 5.39 17.68
C ASN A 135 -6.85 4.87 18.23
N ARG A 136 -6.02 4.22 17.41
CA ARG A 136 -4.68 3.75 17.81
C ARG A 136 -3.66 4.88 17.84
N ILE A 137 -3.93 5.98 17.15
CA ILE A 137 -3.15 7.21 17.25
C ILE A 137 -3.71 8.02 18.43
N SER A 138 -3.07 7.90 19.58
CA SER A 138 -3.42 8.70 20.76
C SER A 138 -3.52 10.19 20.42
N ALA A 139 -4.50 10.91 20.99
CA ALA A 139 -4.68 12.35 20.79
C ALA A 139 -3.39 13.17 21.00
N ARG A 140 -2.53 12.75 21.94
CA ARG A 140 -1.21 13.38 22.18
C ARG A 140 -0.25 13.30 20.99
N ALA A 141 -0.29 12.21 20.21
CA ALA A 141 0.51 12.04 19.01
C ALA A 141 -0.03 12.90 17.85
N ALA A 142 -1.36 13.00 17.72
CA ALA A 142 -1.99 13.91 16.77
C ALA A 142 -1.62 15.38 17.05
N LEU A 143 -1.71 15.80 18.33
CA LEU A 143 -1.35 17.16 18.76
C LEU A 143 0.14 17.50 18.56
N ALA A 144 1.04 16.54 18.76
CA ALA A 144 2.47 16.75 18.53
C ALA A 144 2.78 16.93 17.03
N VAL A 145 2.07 16.22 16.16
CA VAL A 145 2.19 16.37 14.71
C VAL A 145 1.62 17.71 14.26
N GLU A 146 0.48 18.13 14.78
CA GLU A 146 -0.13 19.43 14.49
C GLU A 146 0.79 20.59 14.92
N LYS A 147 1.37 20.53 16.13
CA LYS A 147 2.35 21.53 16.60
C LYS A 147 3.60 21.58 15.72
N ASN A 148 4.15 20.43 15.32
CA ASN A 148 5.32 20.37 14.45
C ASN A 148 5.00 20.83 13.02
N ALA A 149 3.81 20.51 12.49
CA ALA A 149 3.35 21.01 11.20
C ALA A 149 3.23 22.54 11.22
N LEU A 150 2.64 23.12 12.27
CA LEU A 150 2.52 24.57 12.44
C LEU A 150 3.87 25.29 12.55
N VAL A 151 4.84 24.73 13.28
CA VAL A 151 6.21 25.29 13.37
C VAL A 151 6.90 25.26 12.00
N VAL A 152 6.81 24.14 11.28
CA VAL A 152 7.37 24.00 9.93
C VAL A 152 6.65 24.91 8.91
N TRP A 153 5.36 25.19 9.10
CA TRP A 153 4.59 26.08 8.23
C TRP A 153 4.86 27.56 8.52
N ARG A 154 5.16 27.94 9.77
CA ARG A 154 5.54 29.31 10.16
C ARG A 154 6.98 29.65 9.77
N GLY A 155 7.91 28.70 9.83
CA GLY A 155 9.33 28.90 9.47
C GLY A 155 9.63 29.08 7.98
N ARG A 156 8.63 29.03 7.08
CA ARG A 156 8.79 29.31 5.63
C ARG A 156 8.01 30.53 5.14
N ARG A 157 7.47 31.37 6.04
CA ARG A 157 6.84 32.66 5.73
C ARG A 157 7.73 33.87 6.07
N LEU A 158 9.03 33.66 6.25
CA LEU A 158 10.04 34.71 6.33
C LEU A 158 11.01 34.52 5.17
#